data_AF-A0A9E2XWV8-F1
#
_entry.id   AF-A0A9E2XWV8-F1
#
_cell.length_a   1.000
_cell.length_b   1.000
_cell.length_c   1.000
_cell.angle_alpha   90.00
_cell.angle_beta   90.00
_cell.angle_gamma   90.00
#
_symmetry.space_group_name_H-M   'P 1'
#
loop_
_entity.id
_entity.type
_entity.pdbx_description
1 polymer ?
#
loop_
_entity_poly.entity_id
_entity_poly.type
_entity_poly.pdbx_seq_one_letter_code
_entity_poly.pdbx_strand_id
1 'polypeptide(L)'
;MISDYLETLAGALSFDRSLSRRVRQEAEDHLRAAVAADPRGDGPQAERRAIAGFGDPHVIATQFALVSLANHARRAGGVLILVIAGVFIAMKARVAWYTIMQCGISEDIRAASGIVGLVDRCSFWLSVIIGIGGWAYISGRRIPAAFFTGYRKQLRHFFLVCGAAAGALAVSVISDGVLTALRLPEAELSAEFLIPIFSIAIEIACAGALVFQLRTITQRATSTAASLKT
;
A
#
# COMPACT_ATOMS: atom_id res chain seq x y z
N MET A 1 -10.53 15.09 33.47
CA MET A 1 -10.28 16.10 32.43
C MET A 1 -9.15 15.69 31.49
N ILE A 2 -7.91 15.47 31.98
CA ILE A 2 -6.82 14.97 31.10
C ILE A 2 -7.16 13.60 30.51
N SER A 3 -7.71 12.67 31.31
CA SER A 3 -8.11 11.34 30.80
C SER A 3 -9.15 11.43 29.68
N ASP A 4 -10.17 12.29 29.84
CA ASP A 4 -11.24 12.47 28.84
C ASP A 4 -10.70 13.06 27.53
N TYR A 5 -9.77 14.01 27.64
CA TYR A 5 -9.06 14.56 26.49
C TYR A 5 -8.24 13.49 25.76
N LEU A 6 -7.49 12.67 26.51
CA LEU A 6 -6.68 11.58 25.96
C LEU A 6 -7.53 10.47 25.35
N GLU A 7 -8.70 10.18 25.89
CA GLU A 7 -9.66 9.24 25.31
C GLU A 7 -10.25 9.77 24.00
N THR A 8 -10.58 11.06 23.94
CA THR A 8 -11.05 11.71 22.71
C THR A 8 -9.97 11.68 21.63
N LEU A 9 -8.73 12.05 21.98
CA LEU A 9 -7.57 12.00 21.08
C LEU A 9 -7.26 10.56 20.62
N ALA A 10 -7.28 9.60 21.54
CA ALA A 10 -7.04 8.19 21.22
C ALA A 10 -8.14 7.60 20.33
N GLY A 11 -9.40 8.00 20.55
CA GLY A 11 -10.56 7.65 19.75
C GLY A 11 -10.44 8.20 18.32
N ALA A 12 -10.06 9.47 18.18
CA ALA A 12 -9.80 10.08 16.88
C ALA A 12 -8.62 9.43 16.12
N LEU A 13 -7.65 8.84 16.86
CA LEU A 13 -6.51 8.12 16.30
C LEU A 13 -6.70 6.59 16.18
N SER A 14 -7.89 6.07 16.49
CA SER A 14 -8.16 4.62 16.58
C SER A 14 -7.90 3.84 15.29
N PHE A 15 -7.82 4.51 14.13
CA PHE A 15 -7.48 3.92 12.84
C PHE A 15 -6.07 3.29 12.80
N ASP A 16 -5.14 3.76 13.65
CA ASP A 16 -3.81 3.19 13.82
C ASP A 16 -3.55 2.99 15.31
N ARG A 17 -3.78 1.77 15.78
CA ARG A 17 -3.66 1.40 17.19
C ARG A 17 -2.25 1.63 17.76
N SER A 18 -1.23 1.52 16.91
CA SER A 18 0.17 1.76 17.32
C SER A 18 0.47 3.25 17.46
N LEU A 19 -0.10 4.07 16.57
CA LEU A 19 0.00 5.52 16.62
C LEU A 19 -0.82 6.09 17.77
N SER A 20 -2.06 5.66 17.93
CA SER A 20 -2.95 6.07 19.02
C SER A 20 -2.31 5.84 20.38
N ARG A 21 -1.71 4.67 20.62
CA ARG A 21 -1.00 4.38 21.88
C ARG A 21 0.19 5.30 22.10
N ARG A 22 1.04 5.49 21.09
CA ARG A 22 2.24 6.36 21.20
C ARG A 22 1.87 7.82 21.41
N VAL A 23 0.94 8.36 20.61
CA VAL A 23 0.52 9.76 20.71
C VAL A 23 -0.22 10.01 22.03
N ARG A 24 -1.01 9.04 22.51
CA ARG A 24 -1.62 9.13 23.85
C ARG A 24 -0.56 9.23 24.95
N GLN A 25 0.44 8.35 24.93
CA GLN A 25 1.52 8.37 25.94
C GLN A 25 2.28 9.71 25.90
N GLU A 26 2.69 10.15 24.71
CA GLU A 26 3.42 11.41 24.55
C GLU A 26 2.58 12.63 25.00
N ALA A 27 1.29 12.67 24.63
CA ALA A 27 0.39 13.73 25.06
C ALA A 27 0.14 13.71 26.56
N GLU A 28 0.04 12.54 27.16
CA GLU A 28 -0.12 12.35 28.61
C GLU A 28 1.11 12.88 29.37
N ASP A 29 2.31 12.55 28.88
CA ASP A 29 3.57 12.99 29.46
C ASP A 29 3.74 14.51 29.34
N HIS A 30 3.45 15.09 28.17
CA HIS A 30 3.50 16.54 27.97
C HIS A 30 2.46 17.30 28.79
N LEU A 31 1.23 16.80 28.90
CA LEU A 31 0.19 17.43 29.70
C LEU A 31 0.55 17.39 31.19
N ARG A 32 1.10 16.27 31.68
CA ARG A 32 1.59 16.18 33.06
C ARG A 32 2.76 17.13 33.31
N ALA A 33 3.71 17.20 32.40
CA ALA A 33 4.84 18.12 32.49
C ALA A 33 4.37 19.58 32.49
N ALA A 34 3.39 19.94 31.65
CA ALA A 34 2.81 21.28 31.60
C ALA A 34 2.07 21.66 32.89
N VAL A 35 1.35 20.72 33.50
CA VAL A 35 0.68 20.93 34.80
C VAL A 35 1.72 21.12 35.91
N ALA A 36 2.76 20.28 35.96
CA ALA A 36 3.81 20.38 36.97
C ALA A 36 4.65 21.67 36.86
N ALA A 37 4.73 22.25 35.65
CA ALA A 37 5.43 23.49 35.39
C ALA A 37 4.57 24.76 35.61
N ASP A 38 3.27 24.66 35.92
CA ASP A 38 2.39 25.81 36.09
C ASP A 38 2.69 26.52 37.44
N PRO A 39 3.25 27.75 37.44
CA PRO A 39 3.59 28.47 38.66
C PRO A 39 2.38 28.95 39.46
N ARG A 40 1.16 28.83 38.92
CA ARG A 40 -0.10 29.26 39.55
C ARG A 40 -0.76 28.18 40.41
N GLY A 41 -0.08 27.06 40.64
CA GLY A 41 -0.44 26.03 41.61
C GLY A 41 -1.23 24.84 41.07
N ASP A 42 -1.19 23.75 41.83
CA ASP A 42 -1.78 22.45 41.50
C ASP A 42 -3.32 22.50 41.47
N GLY A 43 -3.91 21.81 40.50
CA GLY A 43 -5.35 21.50 40.52
C GLY A 43 -6.06 21.53 39.15
N PRO A 44 -7.41 21.43 39.15
CA PRO A 44 -8.22 21.28 37.93
C PRO A 44 -8.11 22.45 36.94
N GLN A 45 -7.69 23.63 37.40
CA GLN A 45 -7.50 24.81 36.55
C GLN A 45 -6.16 24.77 35.78
N ALA A 46 -5.11 24.20 36.38
CA ALA A 46 -3.84 23.95 35.69
C ALA A 46 -4.05 22.93 34.56
N GLU A 47 -4.83 21.87 34.80
CA GLU A 47 -5.22 20.90 33.77
C GLU A 47 -5.98 21.57 32.61
N ARG A 48 -6.96 22.45 32.90
CA ARG A 48 -7.68 23.19 31.85
C ARG A 48 -6.76 24.06 31.00
N ARG A 49 -5.81 24.76 31.63
CA ARG A 49 -4.84 25.60 30.91
C ARG A 49 -3.88 24.76 30.06
N ALA A 50 -3.40 23.63 30.59
CA ALA A 50 -2.57 22.70 29.85
C ALA A 50 -3.30 22.16 28.62
N ILE A 51 -4.56 21.73 28.77
CA ILE A 51 -5.40 21.26 27.65
C ILE A 51 -5.64 22.37 26.63
N ALA A 52 -5.98 23.58 27.08
CA ALA A 52 -6.20 24.73 26.19
C ALA A 52 -4.93 25.13 25.41
N GLY A 53 -3.75 25.01 26.05
CA GLY A 53 -2.46 25.23 25.39
C GLY A 53 -2.07 24.12 24.42
N PHE A 54 -2.51 22.88 24.67
CA PHE A 54 -2.25 21.75 23.79
C PHE A 54 -3.11 21.81 22.51
N GLY A 55 -4.35 22.31 22.62
CA GLY A 55 -5.24 22.58 21.49
C GLY A 55 -6.29 21.49 21.24
N ASP A 56 -7.03 21.63 20.14
CA ASP A 56 -8.14 20.74 19.79
C ASP A 56 -7.63 19.32 19.44
N PRO A 57 -8.14 18.26 20.12
CA PRO A 57 -7.69 16.89 19.88
C PRO A 57 -7.97 16.40 18.46
N HIS A 58 -9.02 16.90 17.79
CA HIS A 58 -9.38 16.54 16.41
C HIS A 58 -8.39 17.15 15.41
N VAL A 59 -7.97 18.39 15.65
CA VAL A 59 -6.97 19.07 14.79
C VAL A 59 -5.63 18.33 14.88
N ILE A 60 -5.22 17.94 16.08
CA ILE A 60 -4.00 17.17 16.32
C ILE A 60 -4.10 15.79 15.68
N ALA A 61 -5.20 15.06 15.91
CA ALA A 61 -5.42 13.74 15.32
C ALA A 61 -5.38 13.79 13.78
N THR A 62 -5.95 14.84 13.19
CA THR A 62 -5.95 15.09 11.74
C THR A 62 -4.53 15.23 11.18
N GLN A 63 -3.65 15.96 11.86
CA GLN A 63 -2.25 16.13 11.45
C GLN A 63 -1.48 14.81 11.52
N PHE A 64 -1.64 14.05 12.60
CA PHE A 64 -1.00 12.73 12.74
C PHE A 64 -1.53 11.71 11.72
N ALA A 65 -2.83 11.73 11.43
CA ALA A 65 -3.44 10.91 10.39
C ALA A 65 -2.83 11.18 9.00
N LEU A 66 -2.59 12.45 8.66
CA LEU A 66 -1.94 12.81 7.40
C LEU A 66 -0.54 12.21 7.27
N VAL A 67 0.29 12.41 8.29
CA VAL A 67 1.69 11.97 8.28
C VAL A 67 1.75 10.44 8.22
N SER A 68 0.92 9.75 9.03
CA SER A 68 0.85 8.29 9.01
C SER A 68 0.38 7.76 7.65
N LEU A 69 -0.64 8.38 7.07
CA LEU A 69 -1.19 7.96 5.79
C LEU A 69 -0.23 8.23 4.62
N ALA A 70 0.50 9.35 4.65
CA ALA A 70 1.56 9.66 3.69
C ALA A 70 2.69 8.63 3.74
N ASN A 71 3.16 8.30 4.94
CA ASN A 71 4.22 7.31 5.14
C ASN A 71 3.77 5.90 4.74
N HIS A 72 2.53 5.52 5.06
CA HIS A 72 1.94 4.26 4.60
C HIS A 72 1.82 4.21 3.07
N ALA A 73 1.38 5.29 2.43
CA ALA A 73 1.28 5.35 0.96
C ALA A 73 2.66 5.22 0.28
N ARG A 74 3.69 5.91 0.79
CA ARG A 74 5.07 5.77 0.29
C ARG A 74 5.62 4.35 0.45
N ARG A 75 5.40 3.74 1.63
CA ARG A 75 5.83 2.36 1.89
C ARG A 75 5.09 1.37 1.00
N ALA A 76 3.78 1.54 0.82
CA ALA A 76 2.99 0.71 -0.08
C ALA A 76 3.47 0.82 -1.54
N GLY A 77 3.81 2.02 -2.00
CA GLY A 77 4.40 2.21 -3.33
C GLY A 77 5.75 1.51 -3.50
N GLY A 78 6.62 1.56 -2.47
CA GLY A 78 7.88 0.81 -2.47
C GLY A 78 7.67 -0.71 -2.52
N VAL A 79 6.73 -1.24 -1.73
CA VAL A 79 6.36 -2.67 -1.75
C VAL A 79 5.81 -3.06 -3.13
N LEU A 80 4.97 -2.21 -3.74
CA LEU A 80 4.45 -2.44 -5.10
C LEU A 80 5.56 -2.58 -6.13
N ILE A 81 6.55 -1.67 -6.12
CA ILE A 81 7.68 -1.74 -7.05
C ILE A 81 8.48 -3.04 -6.83
N LEU A 82 8.73 -3.43 -5.57
CA LEU A 82 9.42 -4.67 -5.27
C LEU A 82 8.66 -5.91 -5.77
N VAL A 83 7.35 -5.94 -5.62
CA VAL A 83 6.51 -7.04 -6.14
C VAL A 83 6.56 -7.08 -7.67
N ILE A 84 6.42 -5.95 -8.36
CA ILE A 84 6.53 -5.87 -9.82
C ILE A 84 7.91 -6.38 -10.28
N ALA A 85 8.99 -5.96 -9.61
CA ALA A 85 10.34 -6.42 -9.92
C ALA A 85 10.52 -7.93 -9.68
N GLY A 86 9.95 -8.47 -8.59
CA GLY A 86 9.97 -9.90 -8.30
C GLY A 86 9.26 -10.73 -9.38
N VAL A 87 8.05 -10.31 -9.78
CA VAL A 87 7.29 -10.96 -10.87
C VAL A 87 8.07 -10.92 -12.17
N PHE A 88 8.72 -9.80 -12.51
CA PHE A 88 9.55 -9.70 -13.70
C PHE A 88 10.70 -10.70 -13.73
N ILE A 89 11.42 -10.82 -12.62
CA ILE A 89 12.54 -11.75 -12.50
C ILE A 89 12.04 -13.18 -12.68
N ALA A 90 10.94 -13.54 -12.02
CA ALA A 90 10.33 -14.87 -12.12
C ALA A 90 9.89 -15.18 -13.57
N MET A 91 9.22 -14.23 -14.23
CA MET A 91 8.79 -14.36 -15.62
C MET A 91 9.97 -14.55 -16.58
N LYS A 92 11.04 -13.75 -16.42
CA LYS A 92 12.26 -13.87 -17.26
C LYS A 92 13.01 -15.18 -17.01
N ALA A 93 13.08 -15.62 -15.75
CA ALA A 93 13.67 -16.90 -15.39
C ALA A 93 12.91 -18.07 -16.04
N ARG A 94 11.57 -18.03 -16.05
CA ARG A 94 10.74 -19.05 -16.71
C ARG A 94 10.90 -19.07 -18.23
N VAL A 95 10.96 -17.91 -18.89
CA VAL A 95 11.24 -17.85 -20.33
C VAL A 95 12.62 -18.46 -20.64
N ALA A 96 13.65 -18.13 -19.87
CA ALA A 96 14.98 -18.71 -20.03
C ALA A 96 14.96 -20.24 -19.82
N TRP A 97 14.23 -20.71 -18.80
CA TRP A 97 14.04 -22.14 -18.54
C TRP A 97 13.41 -22.88 -19.74
N TYR A 98 12.34 -22.33 -20.32
CA TYR A 98 11.70 -22.93 -21.50
C TYR A 98 12.61 -22.95 -22.73
N THR A 99 13.46 -21.93 -22.92
CA THR A 99 14.43 -21.93 -24.02
C THR A 99 15.52 -22.99 -23.86
N ILE A 100 15.91 -23.28 -22.60
CA ILE A 100 16.89 -24.33 -22.30
C ILE A 100 16.28 -25.71 -22.56
N MET A 101 15.01 -25.92 -22.19
CA MET A 101 14.31 -27.20 -22.32
C MET A 101 13.81 -27.55 -23.72
N GLN A 102 13.99 -26.67 -24.72
CA GLN A 102 13.56 -26.90 -26.12
C GLN A 102 12.11 -27.39 -26.26
N CYS A 103 11.17 -26.93 -25.41
CA CYS A 103 9.75 -27.23 -25.60
C CYS A 103 9.26 -26.62 -26.92
N GLY A 104 9.07 -27.47 -27.93
CA GLY A 104 8.49 -27.09 -29.22
C GLY A 104 7.00 -26.79 -29.07
N ILE A 105 6.55 -25.65 -29.60
CA ILE A 105 5.15 -25.23 -29.58
C ILE A 105 4.56 -25.50 -30.98
N SER A 106 3.43 -26.20 -31.04
CA SER A 106 2.66 -26.39 -32.28
C SER A 106 2.32 -25.06 -32.99
N GLU A 107 2.32 -25.04 -34.33
CA GLU A 107 2.15 -23.83 -35.16
C GLU A 107 0.84 -23.05 -34.87
N ASP A 108 -0.28 -23.73 -34.60
CA ASP A 108 -1.54 -23.08 -34.24
C ASP A 108 -1.50 -22.41 -32.85
N ILE A 109 -0.78 -23.03 -31.91
CA ILE A 109 -0.57 -22.49 -30.55
C ILE A 109 0.42 -21.32 -30.61
N ARG A 110 1.32 -21.30 -31.60
CA ARG A 110 2.32 -20.25 -31.80
C ARG A 110 1.68 -18.89 -32.07
N ALA A 111 0.69 -18.83 -32.95
CA ALA A 111 -0.02 -17.58 -33.28
C ALA A 111 -0.80 -17.03 -32.07
N ALA A 112 -1.54 -17.89 -31.36
CA ALA A 112 -2.25 -17.51 -30.15
C ALA A 112 -1.29 -17.08 -29.02
N SER A 113 -0.17 -17.79 -28.84
CA SER A 113 0.84 -17.47 -27.84
C SER A 113 1.55 -16.14 -28.11
N GLY A 114 1.73 -15.76 -29.38
CA GLY A 114 2.30 -14.48 -29.77
C GLY A 114 1.44 -13.29 -29.34
N ILE A 115 0.12 -13.41 -29.51
CA ILE A 115 -0.84 -12.37 -29.09
C ILE A 115 -0.87 -12.27 -27.57
N VAL A 116 -1.00 -13.39 -26.87
CA VAL A 116 -1.05 -13.40 -25.40
C VAL A 116 0.28 -12.89 -24.80
N GLY A 117 1.42 -13.25 -25.38
CA GLY A 117 2.73 -12.73 -24.97
C GLY A 117 2.91 -11.23 -25.21
N LEU A 118 2.31 -10.68 -26.26
CA LEU A 118 2.29 -9.24 -26.50
C LEU A 118 1.44 -8.52 -25.44
N VAL A 119 0.25 -9.04 -25.15
CA VAL A 119 -0.66 -8.51 -24.12
C VAL A 119 0.00 -8.54 -22.75
N ASP A 120 0.66 -9.63 -22.40
CA ASP A 120 1.42 -9.78 -21.16
C ASP A 120 2.51 -8.70 -21.07
N ARG A 121 3.36 -8.59 -22.10
CA ARG A 121 4.47 -7.62 -22.13
C ARG A 121 3.98 -6.18 -22.03
N CYS A 122 2.93 -5.81 -22.75
CA CYS A 122 2.33 -4.48 -22.69
C CYS A 122 1.72 -4.20 -21.31
N SER A 123 1.00 -5.16 -20.73
CA SER A 123 0.40 -5.05 -19.39
C SER A 123 1.48 -4.89 -18.31
N PHE A 124 2.56 -5.65 -18.43
CA PHE A 124 3.71 -5.57 -17.52
C PHE A 124 4.39 -4.21 -17.60
N TRP A 125 4.75 -3.73 -18.80
CA TRP A 125 5.38 -2.41 -18.97
C TRP A 125 4.48 -1.28 -18.50
N LEU A 126 3.18 -1.38 -18.76
CA LEU A 126 2.20 -0.44 -18.24
C LEU A 126 2.21 -0.42 -16.70
N SER A 127 2.23 -1.59 -16.06
CA SER A 127 2.35 -1.70 -14.60
C SER A 127 3.62 -1.05 -14.05
N VAL A 128 4.77 -1.28 -14.70
CA VAL A 128 6.06 -0.66 -14.34
C VAL A 128 5.99 0.86 -14.42
N ILE A 129 5.53 1.40 -15.56
CA ILE A 129 5.47 2.86 -15.80
C ILE A 129 4.51 3.52 -14.81
N ILE A 130 3.32 2.94 -14.62
CA ILE A 130 2.30 3.46 -13.69
C ILE A 130 2.80 3.36 -12.24
N GLY A 131 3.43 2.24 -11.87
CA GLY A 131 3.96 2.00 -10.53
C GLY A 131 5.10 2.96 -10.16
N ILE A 132 6.09 3.10 -11.05
CA ILE A 132 7.22 4.04 -10.85
C ILE A 132 6.70 5.48 -10.86
N GLY A 133 5.86 5.85 -11.82
CA GLY A 133 5.30 7.20 -11.92
C GLY A 133 4.48 7.59 -10.68
N GLY A 134 3.62 6.69 -10.21
CA GLY A 134 2.83 6.89 -8.98
C GLY A 134 3.70 7.02 -7.74
N TRP A 135 4.72 6.17 -7.59
CA TRP A 135 5.64 6.22 -6.46
C TRP A 135 6.54 7.46 -6.48
N ALA A 136 7.14 7.80 -7.62
CA ALA A 136 7.97 8.99 -7.77
C ALA A 136 7.15 10.26 -7.49
N TYR A 137 5.91 10.32 -7.96
CA TYR A 137 5.00 11.43 -7.71
C TYR A 137 4.72 11.67 -6.22
N ILE A 138 4.56 10.60 -5.41
CA ILE A 138 4.30 10.75 -3.96
C ILE A 138 5.57 10.87 -3.12
N SER A 139 6.68 10.29 -3.58
CA SER A 139 7.98 10.36 -2.91
C SER A 139 8.63 11.73 -3.08
N GLY A 140 8.47 12.36 -4.25
CA GLY A 140 9.02 13.69 -4.54
C GLY A 140 8.27 14.86 -3.88
N ARG A 141 7.03 14.66 -3.41
CA ARG A 141 6.26 15.73 -2.75
C ARG A 141 6.47 15.73 -1.23
N ARG A 142 6.82 16.90 -0.69
CA ARG A 142 6.87 17.14 0.76
C ARG A 142 5.47 17.01 1.38
N ILE A 143 5.41 16.45 2.58
CA ILE A 143 4.17 16.33 3.36
C ILE A 143 3.75 17.75 3.75
N PRO A 144 2.59 18.26 3.30
CA PRO A 144 2.12 19.58 3.69
C PRO A 144 1.80 19.60 5.19
N ALA A 145 2.16 20.68 5.90
CA ALA A 145 1.85 20.85 7.31
C ALA A 145 0.35 21.12 7.59
N ALA A 146 -0.42 21.50 6.57
CA ALA A 146 -1.84 21.85 6.68
C ALA A 146 -2.71 21.04 5.72
N PHE A 147 -3.89 20.62 6.20
CA PHE A 147 -4.85 19.76 5.53
C PHE A 147 -5.60 20.50 4.42
N PHE A 148 -4.98 20.71 3.26
CA PHE A 148 -5.71 21.20 2.10
C PHE A 148 -6.45 20.06 1.40
N THR A 149 -7.68 20.32 0.95
CA THR A 149 -8.50 19.42 0.10
C THR A 149 -7.73 18.89 -1.12
N GLY A 150 -6.71 19.60 -1.59
CA GLY A 150 -5.78 19.17 -2.62
C GLY A 150 -4.97 17.90 -2.26
N TYR A 151 -4.53 17.75 -1.01
CA TYR A 151 -3.73 16.58 -0.61
C TYR A 151 -4.58 15.30 -0.57
N ARG A 152 -5.85 15.39 -0.14
CA ARG A 152 -6.79 14.27 -0.19
C ARG A 152 -7.08 13.82 -1.62
N LYS A 153 -7.26 14.76 -2.56
CA LYS A 153 -7.39 14.45 -4.00
C LYS A 153 -6.13 13.77 -4.53
N GLN A 154 -4.95 14.24 -4.13
CA GLN A 154 -3.67 13.68 -4.53
C GLN A 154 -3.51 12.23 -4.05
N LEU A 155 -3.83 11.96 -2.79
CA LEU A 155 -3.74 10.63 -2.21
C LEU A 155 -4.73 9.65 -2.87
N ARG A 156 -5.95 10.12 -3.17
CA ARG A 156 -6.93 9.35 -3.95
C ARG A 156 -6.39 9.01 -5.33
N HIS A 157 -5.75 9.96 -6.00
CA HIS A 157 -5.14 9.75 -7.30
C HIS A 157 -4.01 8.72 -7.22
N PHE A 158 -3.16 8.79 -6.18
CA PHE A 158 -2.13 7.78 -5.93
C PHE A 158 -2.72 6.38 -5.75
N PHE A 159 -3.78 6.21 -4.95
CA PHE A 159 -4.44 4.91 -4.80
C PHE A 159 -5.06 4.39 -6.09
N LEU A 160 -5.63 5.28 -6.92
CA LEU A 160 -6.14 4.90 -8.24
C LEU A 160 -5.02 4.42 -9.16
N VAL A 161 -3.90 5.15 -9.19
CA VAL A 161 -2.71 4.81 -9.98
C VAL A 161 -2.12 3.47 -9.51
N CYS A 162 -1.95 3.27 -8.20
CA CYS A 162 -1.49 2.00 -7.64
C CYS A 162 -2.48 0.85 -7.92
N GLY A 163 -3.79 1.10 -7.85
CA GLY A 163 -4.81 0.13 -8.21
C GLY A 163 -4.75 -0.27 -9.69
N ALA A 164 -4.54 0.70 -10.58
CA ALA A 164 -4.35 0.46 -12.00
C ALA A 164 -3.07 -0.36 -12.26
N ALA A 165 -1.95 -0.03 -11.60
CA ALA A 165 -0.71 -0.81 -11.72
C ALA A 165 -0.88 -2.25 -11.22
N ALA A 166 -1.56 -2.44 -10.09
CA ALA A 166 -1.87 -3.76 -9.54
C ALA A 166 -2.79 -4.56 -10.47
N GLY A 167 -3.81 -3.92 -11.06
CA GLY A 167 -4.69 -4.54 -12.05
C GLY A 167 -3.94 -4.98 -13.30
N ALA A 168 -3.07 -4.11 -13.84
CA ALA A 168 -2.23 -4.45 -14.99
C ALA A 168 -1.27 -5.62 -14.68
N LEU A 169 -0.70 -5.66 -13.47
CA LEU A 169 0.13 -6.78 -13.01
C LEU A 169 -0.68 -8.08 -12.92
N ALA A 170 -1.90 -8.03 -12.38
CA ALA A 170 -2.76 -9.20 -12.29
C ALA A 170 -3.14 -9.75 -13.68
N VAL A 171 -3.42 -8.87 -14.64
CA VAL A 171 -3.67 -9.28 -16.05
C VAL A 171 -2.45 -9.98 -16.63
N SER A 172 -1.25 -9.43 -16.44
CA SER A 172 0.01 -10.06 -16.87
C SER A 172 0.19 -11.47 -16.27
N VAL A 173 0.06 -11.61 -14.94
CA VAL A 173 0.17 -12.92 -14.26
C VAL A 173 -0.86 -13.93 -14.78
N ILE A 174 -2.10 -13.50 -15.04
CA ILE A 174 -3.14 -14.37 -15.60
C ILE A 174 -2.79 -14.78 -17.03
N SER A 175 -2.37 -13.85 -17.88
CA SER A 175 -1.96 -14.13 -19.27
C SER A 175 -0.80 -15.11 -19.33
N ASP A 176 0.18 -14.95 -18.46
CA ASP A 176 1.33 -15.84 -18.36
C ASP A 176 0.96 -17.23 -17.78
N GLY A 177 0.02 -17.27 -16.83
CA GLY A 177 -0.60 -18.51 -16.37
C GLY A 177 -1.30 -19.27 -17.50
N VAL A 178 -2.04 -18.56 -18.35
CA VAL A 178 -2.68 -19.14 -19.55
C VAL A 178 -1.64 -19.66 -20.54
N LEU A 179 -0.58 -18.89 -20.82
CA LEU A 179 0.53 -19.36 -21.68
C LEU A 179 1.18 -20.63 -21.16
N THR A 180 1.35 -20.72 -19.84
CA THR A 180 1.93 -21.91 -19.21
C THR A 180 0.97 -23.10 -19.28
N ALA A 181 -0.32 -22.88 -19.05
CA ALA A 181 -1.36 -23.90 -19.19
C ALA A 181 -1.47 -24.44 -20.62
N LEU A 182 -1.28 -23.60 -21.64
CA LEU A 182 -1.28 -24.02 -23.06
C LEU A 182 -0.04 -24.86 -23.42
N ARG A 183 1.06 -24.74 -22.68
CA ARG A 183 2.31 -25.51 -22.91
C ARG A 183 2.36 -26.84 -22.15
N LEU A 184 1.51 -27.01 -21.14
CA LEU A 184 1.44 -28.21 -20.29
C LEU A 184 0.98 -29.51 -21.00
N PRO A 185 0.05 -29.51 -21.99
CA PRO A 185 -0.46 -30.74 -22.59
C PRO A 185 0.55 -31.49 -23.46
N GLU A 186 1.60 -30.81 -23.95
CA GLU A 186 2.62 -31.40 -24.83
C GLU A 186 3.79 -32.03 -24.05
N ALA A 187 3.79 -31.92 -22.73
CA ALA A 187 4.89 -32.32 -21.87
C ALA A 187 4.48 -33.43 -20.90
N GLU A 188 5.19 -34.56 -20.94
CA GLU A 188 5.03 -35.61 -19.94
C GLU A 188 5.23 -35.02 -18.54
N LEU A 189 4.33 -35.33 -17.59
CA LEU A 189 4.29 -34.80 -16.21
C LEU A 189 5.56 -35.19 -15.42
N SER A 190 6.67 -34.53 -15.72
CA SER A 190 7.95 -34.63 -15.02
C SER A 190 8.03 -33.62 -13.88
N ALA A 191 8.85 -33.90 -12.86
CA ALA A 191 9.13 -33.01 -11.74
C ALA A 191 9.62 -31.61 -12.18
N GLU A 192 10.16 -31.49 -13.39
CA GLU A 192 10.59 -30.23 -14.01
C GLU A 192 9.45 -29.25 -14.30
N PHE A 193 8.19 -29.73 -14.39
CA PHE A 193 6.99 -28.89 -14.58
C PHE A 193 6.41 -28.32 -13.28
N LEU A 194 6.85 -28.82 -12.12
CA LEU A 194 6.41 -28.27 -10.84
C LEU A 194 6.99 -26.87 -10.61
N ILE A 195 8.22 -26.60 -11.05
CA ILE A 195 8.90 -25.32 -10.81
C ILE A 195 8.12 -24.13 -11.43
N PRO A 196 7.68 -24.18 -12.71
CA PRO A 196 6.85 -23.13 -13.28
C PRO A 196 5.48 -22.97 -12.62
N ILE A 197 4.83 -24.07 -12.23
CA ILE A 197 3.52 -24.04 -11.56
C ILE A 197 3.62 -23.36 -10.19
N PHE A 198 4.64 -23.72 -9.40
CA PHE A 198 4.88 -23.09 -8.10
C PHE A 198 5.21 -21.60 -8.25
N SER A 199 5.98 -21.22 -9.28
CA SER A 199 6.26 -19.80 -9.56
C SER A 199 4.98 -19.01 -9.85
N ILE A 200 4.08 -19.54 -10.69
CA ILE A 200 2.79 -18.89 -10.99
C ILE A 200 1.92 -18.77 -9.75
N ALA A 201 1.85 -19.84 -8.95
CA ALA A 201 1.08 -19.82 -7.70
C ALA A 201 1.60 -18.75 -6.73
N ILE A 202 2.93 -18.60 -6.62
CA ILE A 202 3.57 -17.53 -5.83
C ILE A 202 3.23 -16.15 -6.39
N GLU A 203 3.31 -15.97 -7.72
CA GLU A 203 3.00 -14.70 -8.36
C GLU A 203 1.53 -14.28 -8.18
N ILE A 204 0.59 -15.23 -8.31
CA ILE A 204 -0.84 -15.01 -8.02
C ILE A 204 -1.02 -14.63 -6.55
N ALA A 205 -0.38 -15.35 -5.62
CA ALA A 205 -0.46 -15.05 -4.20
C ALA A 205 0.10 -13.65 -3.87
N CYS A 206 1.23 -13.27 -4.48
CA CYS A 206 1.83 -11.95 -4.31
C CYS A 206 0.94 -10.83 -4.88
N ALA A 207 0.40 -11.01 -6.09
CA ALA A 207 -0.52 -10.05 -6.69
C ALA A 207 -1.81 -9.91 -5.86
N GLY A 208 -2.37 -11.03 -5.40
CA GLY A 208 -3.55 -11.05 -4.54
C GLY A 208 -3.32 -10.36 -3.19
N ALA A 209 -2.21 -10.67 -2.51
CA ALA A 209 -1.81 -10.01 -1.27
C ALA A 209 -1.63 -8.50 -1.45
N LEU A 210 -1.05 -8.08 -2.58
CA LEU A 210 -0.85 -6.67 -2.90
C LEU A 210 -2.18 -5.93 -3.13
N VAL A 211 -3.10 -6.53 -3.89
CA VAL A 211 -4.46 -5.98 -4.08
C VAL A 211 -5.20 -5.88 -2.74
N PHE A 212 -5.08 -6.89 -1.90
CA PHE A 212 -5.66 -6.90 -0.56
C PHE A 212 -5.10 -5.77 0.30
N GLN A 213 -3.78 -5.59 0.36
CA GLN A 213 -3.15 -4.49 1.10
C GLN A 213 -3.59 -3.11 0.59
N LEU A 214 -3.62 -2.91 -0.73
CA LEU A 214 -4.11 -1.66 -1.32
C LEU A 214 -5.56 -1.38 -0.94
N ARG A 215 -6.44 -2.39 -0.96
CA ARG A 215 -7.83 -2.26 -0.50
C ARG A 215 -7.90 -1.92 0.97
N THR A 216 -7.17 -2.60 1.85
CA THR A 216 -7.17 -2.32 3.29
C THR A 216 -6.71 -0.90 3.58
N ILE A 217 -5.66 -0.42 2.91
CA ILE A 217 -5.16 0.95 3.10
C ILE A 217 -6.20 1.96 2.58
N THR A 218 -6.82 1.70 1.43
CA THR A 218 -7.86 2.57 0.86
C THR A 218 -9.08 2.65 1.78
N GLN A 219 -9.53 1.51 2.31
CA GLN A 219 -10.64 1.43 3.26
C GLN A 219 -10.32 2.22 4.53
N ARG A 220 -9.13 2.00 5.13
CA ARG A 220 -8.69 2.76 6.31
C ARG A 220 -8.67 4.26 6.03
N ALA A 221 -8.15 4.69 4.88
CA ALA A 221 -8.13 6.10 4.48
C ALA A 221 -9.55 6.69 4.31
N THR A 222 -10.50 5.92 3.79
CA THR A 222 -11.91 6.36 3.70
C THR A 222 -12.58 6.45 5.06
N SER A 223 -12.32 5.51 5.97
CA SER A 223 -12.81 5.53 7.35
C SER A 223 -12.29 6.74 8.11
N THR A 224 -10.98 7.00 8.05
CA THR A 224 -10.35 8.19 8.66
C THR A 224 -11.03 9.47 8.19
N ALA A 225 -11.33 9.56 6.89
CA ALA A 225 -11.91 10.76 6.33
C ALA A 225 -13.43 10.91 6.53
N ALA A 226 -14.10 9.86 7.05
CA ALA A 226 -15.47 9.91 7.52
C ALA A 226 -15.53 10.30 9.01
N SER A 227 -14.65 9.73 9.84
CA SER A 227 -14.54 10.07 11.27
C SER A 227 -14.07 11.50 11.54
N LEU A 228 -13.38 12.14 10.59
CA LEU A 228 -12.97 13.55 10.68
C LEU A 228 -14.06 14.55 10.25
N LYS A 229 -15.21 14.07 9.74
CA LYS A 229 -16.34 14.93 9.34
C LYS A 229 -17.44 15.04 10.39
N THR A 230 -17.44 14.14 11.37
CA THR A 230 -18.35 14.08 12.52
C THR A 230 -17.71 14.76 13.71
#